data_AF-A0A6H9RXU0-F1
#
_entry.id   AF-A0A6H9RXU0-F1
#
_cell.length_a   1.000
_cell.length_b   1.000
_cell.length_c   1.000
_cell.angle_alpha   90.00
_cell.angle_beta   90.00
_cell.angle_gamma   90.00
#
_symmetry.space_group_name_H-M   'P 1'
#
loop_
_entity.id
_entity.type
_entity.pdbx_description
1 polymer ?
#
loop_
_entity_poly.entity_id
_entity_poly.type
_entity_poly.pdbx_seq_one_letter_code
_entity_poly.pdbx_strand_id
1 'polypeptide(L)' 'MTPENQEAFEELLANCADEPIRFPGAIQPHGVLLMLSEPDFVIRQVSANALQLMGQDPHRLLGQTL' A
#
# COMPACT_ATOMS: atom_id res chain seq x y z
N MET A 1 -6.80 20.16 25.69
CA MET A 1 -5.88 19.11 26.15
C MET A 1 -5.12 19.70 27.33
N THR A 2 -5.31 19.15 28.52
CA THR A 2 -4.62 19.61 29.74
C THR A 2 -3.13 19.27 29.67
N PRO A 3 -2.26 20.06 30.31
CA PRO A 3 -0.79 19.95 30.21
C PRO A 3 -0.18 18.73 30.91
N GLU A 4 -0.97 17.76 31.39
CA GLU A 4 -0.48 16.63 32.19
C GLU A 4 0.30 15.57 31.41
N ASN A 5 0.56 15.74 30.11
CA ASN A 5 1.54 14.88 29.44
C ASN A 5 2.12 15.47 28.15
N GLN A 6 2.71 16.67 28.24
CA GLN A 6 3.39 17.34 27.13
C GLN A 6 4.43 16.41 26.45
N GLU A 7 5.23 15.69 27.25
CA GLU A 7 6.23 14.73 26.75
C GLU A 7 5.60 13.57 25.98
N ALA A 8 4.55 12.94 26.52
CA ALA A 8 3.86 11.84 25.81
C ALA A 8 3.19 12.32 24.52
N PHE A 9 2.70 13.56 24.47
CA PHE A 9 2.15 14.14 23.24
C PHE A 9 3.23 14.37 22.18
N GLU A 10 4.40 14.87 22.58
CA GLU A 10 5.55 15.03 21.68
C GLU A 10 6.06 13.67 21.16
N GLU A 11 6.09 12.64 22.00
CA GLU A 11 6.42 11.27 21.60
C GLU A 11 5.43 10.71 20.56
N LEU A 12 4.13 10.94 20.73
CA LEU A 12 3.12 10.54 19.73
C LEU A 12 3.33 11.23 18.39
N LEU A 13 3.66 12.53 18.38
CA LEU A 13 3.94 13.27 17.15
C LEU A 13 5.21 12.76 16.46
N ALA A 14 6.26 12.47 17.23
CA ALA A 14 7.48 11.88 16.69
C ALA A 14 7.20 10.52 16.02
N ASN A 15 6.41 9.65 16.68
CA ASN A 15 6.00 8.37 16.11
C ASN A 15 5.18 8.54 14.81
N CYS A 16 4.27 9.53 14.74
CA CYS A 16 3.54 9.83 13.51
C CYS A 16 4.45 10.35 12.40
N ALA A 17 5.48 11.14 12.72
CA ALA A 17 6.43 11.67 11.74
C ALA A 17 7.31 10.58 11.13
N ASP A 18 7.57 9.50 11.89
CA ASP A 18 8.38 8.36 11.46
C ASP A 18 7.58 7.28 10.71
N GLU A 19 6.25 7.41 10.60
CA GLU A 19 5.43 6.44 9.87
C GLU A 19 5.80 6.39 8.37
N PRO A 20 6.06 5.20 7.79
CA PRO A 20 6.43 5.06 6.38
C PRO A 20 5.22 5.18 5.43
N ILE A 21 4.51 6.31 5.47
CA ILE A 21 3.27 6.57 4.72
C ILE A 21 3.42 6.45 3.19
N ARG A 22 4.65 6.51 2.67
CA ARG A 22 4.94 6.33 1.23
C ARG A 22 4.85 4.88 0.76
N PHE A 23 4.97 3.92 1.67
CA PHE A 23 4.99 2.48 1.35
C PHE A 23 4.04 1.69 2.26
N PRO A 24 2.73 2.02 2.28
CA PRO A 24 1.77 1.43 3.22
C PRO A 24 1.53 -0.08 2.98
N GLY A 25 1.93 -0.63 1.84
CA GLY A 25 1.71 -2.04 1.49
C GLY A 25 0.26 -2.37 1.12
N ALA A 26 -0.62 -1.38 1.07
CA ALA A 26 -2.03 -1.51 0.72
C ALA A 26 -2.53 -0.31 -0.09
N ILE A 27 -3.69 -0.46 -0.72
CA ILE A 27 -4.40 0.59 -1.45
C ILE A 27 -5.81 0.78 -0.90
N GLN A 28 -6.42 1.93 -1.18
CA GLN A 28 -7.86 2.09 -0.97
C GLN A 28 -8.65 1.14 -1.90
N PRO A 29 -9.80 0.58 -1.46
CA PRO A 29 -10.44 -0.55 -2.14
C PRO A 29 -11.22 -0.19 -3.42
N HIS A 30 -11.16 1.06 -3.87
CA HIS A 30 -12.03 1.62 -4.91
C HIS A 30 -11.48 1.40 -6.32
N GLY A 31 -10.24 0.92 -6.43
CA GLY A 31 -9.57 0.59 -7.69
C GLY A 31 -8.59 -0.57 -7.51
N VAL A 32 -7.85 -0.88 -8.57
CA VAL A 32 -6.82 -1.93 -8.60
C VAL A 32 -5.46 -1.30 -8.85
N LEU A 33 -4.41 -1.88 -8.26
CA LEU A 33 -3.02 -1.50 -8.52
C LEU A 33 -2.26 -2.69 -9.11
N LEU A 34 -1.53 -2.43 -10.19
CA LEU A 34 -0.53 -3.33 -10.77
C LEU A 34 0.83 -2.63 -10.74
N MET A 35 1.85 -3.32 -10.23
CA MET A 35 3.23 -2.86 -10.30
C MET A 35 3.96 -3.67 -11.37
N LEU A 36 4.55 -2.97 -12.34
CA LEU A 36 5.21 -3.56 -13.50
C LEU A 36 6.71 -3.30 -13.43
N SER A 37 7.51 -4.27 -13.85
CA SER A 37 8.94 -4.03 -14.11
C SER A 37 9.17 -3.65 -15.55
N GLU A 38 9.99 -2.62 -15.78
CA GLU A 38 10.50 -2.27 -17.11
C GLU A 38 11.70 -3.16 -17.50
N PRO A 39 11.97 -3.35 -18.81
CA PRO A 39 11.21 -2.84 -19.96
C PRO A 39 10.02 -3.74 -20.36
N ASP A 40 9.99 -4.99 -19.88
CA ASP A 40 9.11 -6.04 -20.41
C ASP A 40 7.68 -6.02 -19.81
N PHE A 41 7.36 -4.99 -19.02
CA PHE A 41 6.08 -4.79 -18.32
C PHE A 41 5.54 -6.04 -17.61
N VAL A 42 6.44 -6.80 -16.99
CA VAL A 42 6.08 -7.99 -16.20
C VAL A 42 5.43 -7.55 -14.89
N ILE A 43 4.27 -8.10 -14.57
CA ILE A 43 3.53 -7.84 -13.34
C ILE A 43 4.29 -8.44 -12.15
N ARG A 44 4.76 -7.57 -11.24
CA ARG A 44 5.53 -7.92 -10.03
C ARG A 44 4.67 -7.92 -8.77
N GLN A 45 3.64 -7.07 -8.73
CA GLN A 45 2.68 -7.00 -7.62
C GLN A 45 1.28 -6.69 -8.15
N VAL A 46 0.29 -7.22 -7.45
CA VAL A 46 -1.14 -7.06 -7.75
C VAL A 46 -1.88 -6.81 -6.44
N SER A 47 -2.80 -5.85 -6.43
CA SER A 47 -3.64 -5.61 -5.25
C SER A 47 -4.58 -6.79 -4.99
N ALA A 48 -4.85 -7.08 -3.72
CA ALA A 48 -5.65 -8.24 -3.30
C ALA A 48 -7.09 -8.24 -3.85
N ASN A 49 -7.64 -7.07 -4.19
CA ASN A 49 -9.00 -6.90 -4.72
C ASN A 49 -9.12 -7.07 -6.24
N ALA A 50 -8.06 -7.48 -6.95
CA ALA A 50 -8.12 -7.66 -8.41
C ALA A 50 -9.18 -8.69 -8.84
N LEU A 51 -9.40 -9.74 -8.05
CA LEU A 51 -10.47 -10.72 -8.35
C LEU A 51 -11.85 -10.07 -8.31
N GLN A 52 -12.11 -9.23 -7.30
CA GLN A 52 -13.41 -8.60 -7.11
C GLN A 52 -13.72 -7.56 -8.19
N LEU A 53 -12.72 -6.76 -8.60
CA LEU A 53 -12.94 -5.62 -9.49
C LEU A 53 -12.63 -5.93 -10.97
N MET A 54 -11.75 -6.90 -11.25
CA MET A 54 -11.36 -7.29 -12.62
C MET A 54 -11.72 -8.74 -12.99
N GLY A 55 -12.18 -9.56 -12.05
CA GLY A 55 -12.45 -10.98 -12.30
C GLY A 55 -11.19 -11.83 -12.49
N GLN A 56 -10.01 -11.32 -12.09
CA GLN A 56 -8.72 -11.99 -12.27
C GLN A 56 -8.10 -12.34 -10.92
N ASP A 57 -7.71 -13.61 -10.76
CA ASP A 57 -6.99 -14.06 -9.57
C ASP A 57 -5.59 -13.38 -9.53
N PRO A 58 -5.26 -12.63 -8.46
CA PRO A 58 -3.96 -11.97 -8.32
C PRO A 58 -2.76 -12.89 -8.51
N HIS A 59 -2.83 -14.14 -8.03
CA HIS A 59 -1.74 -15.11 -8.14
C HIS A 59 -1.54 -15.60 -9.58
N ARG A 60 -2.59 -15.57 -10.40
CA ARG A 60 -2.49 -15.91 -11.82
C ARG A 60 -1.82 -14.80 -12.61
N LEU A 61 -2.04 -13.54 -12.23
CA LEU A 61 -1.50 -12.37 -12.92
C LEU A 61 0.01 -12.16 -12.67
N LEU A 62 0.54 -12.59 -11.52
CA LEU A 62 1.95 -12.45 -11.21
C LEU A 62 2.84 -13.14 -12.27
N GLY A 63 3.84 -12.42 -12.75
CA GLY A 63 4.78 -12.91 -13.76
C GLY A 63 4.28 -12.85 -15.21
N GLN A 64 3.02 -12.44 -15.45
CA GLN A 64 2.53 -12.18 -16.80
C GLN A 64 3.00 -10.80 -17.29
N THR A 65 3.14 -10.66 -18.62
CA THR A 65 3.35 -9.38 -19.30
C THR A 65 2.00 -8.77 -19.68
N LEU A 66 1.91 -7.45 -19.59
CA LEU A 66 0.74 -6.64 -19.96
C LEU A 66 0.71 -6.30 -21.46
#